data_AF-A0A9P0NZW7-F1
#
_entry.id   AF-A0A9P0NZW7-F1
#
_cell.length_a   1.000
_cell.length_b   1.000
_cell.length_c   1.000
_cell.angle_alpha   90.00
_cell.angle_beta   90.00
_cell.angle_gamma   90.00
#
_symmetry.space_group_name_H-M   'P 1'
#
loop_
_entity.id
_entity.type
_entity.pdbx_description
1 polymer ?
#
loop_
_entity_poly.entity_id
_entity_poly.type
_entity_poly.pdbx_seq_one_letter_code
_entity_poly.pdbx_strand_id
1 'polypeptide(L)'
;MYEIFIGGWGNSRSVIRKNRTKPDVAETPTPGILNENEFRGFWVRWQGPTITVGREGEIPPFLSYTDHEVLNIQYIGVCTGWGATGSWQIEPPQARGGFPSGGNAGGFAAPGQISTACWTPASSGQVPPRAFAGGEDNGEPVYIVRAQFNGGLIPGKLVSSHGCSYVAWGGQENSVNEYEVLCDFPGQWVACSGGNIPPNALTAGQSEDGEPLYVGRVVHDGALVVGKVQPSHGVCYIPYGGEEKSFPEYEILVQ
;
A
#
# COMPACT_ATOMS: atom_id res chain seq x y z
N MET A 1 10.47 4.42 -23.53
CA MET A 1 11.54 4.87 -22.60
C MET A 1 11.11 6.19 -21.98
N TYR A 2 11.25 6.33 -20.66
CA TYR A 2 11.04 7.61 -19.99
C TYR A 2 12.39 8.11 -19.46
N GLU A 3 12.66 9.40 -19.64
CA GLU A 3 13.83 10.08 -19.10
C GLU A 3 13.33 11.11 -18.09
N ILE A 4 13.82 11.02 -16.86
CA ILE A 4 13.51 11.97 -15.79
C ILE A 4 14.76 12.80 -15.54
N PHE A 5 14.66 14.10 -15.75
CA PHE A 5 15.72 15.04 -15.45
C PHE A 5 15.38 15.71 -14.12
N ILE A 6 16.24 15.59 -13.12
CA ILE A 6 16.15 16.34 -11.86
C ILE A 6 17.25 17.38 -11.87
N GLY A 7 16.90 18.67 -11.73
CA GLY A 7 17.88 19.76 -11.75
C GLY A 7 18.55 19.98 -13.12
N GLY A 8 17.82 19.80 -14.21
CA GLY A 8 18.29 20.12 -15.56
C GLY A 8 18.45 21.64 -15.80
N TRP A 9 19.09 21.99 -16.92
CA TRP A 9 19.31 23.38 -17.37
C TRP A 9 19.93 24.29 -16.30
N GLY A 10 21.09 23.89 -15.77
CA GLY A 10 21.75 24.64 -14.71
C GLY A 10 20.97 24.57 -13.39
N ASN A 11 20.42 23.40 -13.05
CA ASN A 11 19.70 23.18 -11.80
C ASN A 11 18.47 24.08 -11.64
N SER A 12 17.77 24.37 -12.74
CA SER A 12 16.63 25.31 -12.76
C SER A 12 15.27 24.62 -12.91
N ARG A 13 15.21 23.42 -13.50
CA ARG A 13 13.95 22.70 -13.74
C ARG A 13 14.12 21.18 -13.82
N SER A 14 13.02 20.49 -13.61
CA SER A 14 12.91 19.03 -13.72
C SER A 14 11.87 18.68 -14.78
N VAL A 15 12.12 17.64 -15.60
CA VAL A 15 11.20 17.24 -16.68
C VAL A 15 11.07 15.72 -16.81
N ILE A 16 9.93 15.26 -17.31
CA ILE A 16 9.72 13.90 -17.80
C ILE A 16 9.69 13.97 -19.31
N ARG A 17 10.52 13.17 -19.98
CA ARG A 17 10.52 13.02 -21.44
C ARG A 17 10.14 11.60 -21.82
N LYS A 18 9.21 11.45 -22.76
CA LYS A 18 8.86 10.16 -23.35
C LYS A 18 9.64 9.97 -24.66
N ASN A 19 10.23 8.79 -24.84
CA ASN A 19 10.84 8.31 -26.08
C ASN A 19 11.86 9.27 -26.74
N ARG A 20 12.59 10.07 -25.95
CA ARG A 20 13.56 11.07 -26.45
C ARG A 20 12.95 12.11 -27.40
N THR A 21 11.63 12.34 -27.34
CA THR A 21 10.93 13.31 -28.19
C THR A 21 10.65 14.62 -27.46
N LYS A 22 10.47 15.70 -28.22
CA LYS A 22 9.98 17.00 -27.73
C LYS A 22 8.55 17.24 -28.25
N PRO A 23 7.70 17.98 -27.52
CA PRO A 23 7.95 18.60 -26.22
C PRO A 23 8.10 17.57 -25.08
N ASP A 24 8.70 17.99 -23.95
CA ASP A 24 8.71 17.14 -22.75
C ASP A 24 7.26 16.96 -22.27
N VAL A 25 6.93 15.81 -21.68
CA VAL A 25 5.54 15.45 -21.32
C VAL A 25 5.12 16.01 -19.96
N ALA A 26 6.09 16.39 -19.12
CA ALA A 26 5.88 17.18 -17.91
C ALA A 26 7.11 18.04 -17.62
N GLU A 27 6.90 19.22 -17.06
CA GLU A 27 7.95 20.17 -16.68
C GLU A 27 7.55 20.93 -15.41
N THR A 28 8.48 21.06 -14.47
CA THR A 28 8.32 21.86 -13.25
C THR A 28 9.58 22.67 -12.96
N PRO A 29 9.49 23.97 -12.63
CA PRO A 29 10.61 24.75 -12.09
C PRO A 29 11.11 24.19 -10.77
N THR A 30 12.40 23.90 -10.67
CA THR A 30 13.06 23.29 -9.49
C THR A 30 14.42 23.95 -9.23
N PRO A 31 14.47 25.28 -9.04
CA PRO A 31 15.74 26.00 -8.88
C PRO A 31 16.50 25.51 -7.64
N GLY A 32 17.76 25.16 -7.82
CA GLY A 32 18.64 24.76 -6.72
C GLY A 32 18.28 23.40 -6.10
N ILE A 33 17.57 22.52 -6.82
CA ILE A 33 17.10 21.25 -6.26
C ILE A 33 18.25 20.29 -5.96
N LEU A 34 19.29 20.25 -6.79
CA LEU A 34 20.54 19.54 -6.54
C LEU A 34 21.55 20.42 -5.79
N ASN A 35 22.52 19.79 -5.11
CA ASN A 35 23.61 20.47 -4.40
C ASN A 35 24.92 19.69 -4.60
N GLU A 36 26.04 20.39 -4.73
CA GLU A 36 27.38 19.78 -4.92
C GLU A 36 28.05 19.36 -3.60
N ASN A 37 27.60 19.91 -2.47
CA ASN A 37 28.22 19.73 -1.15
C ASN A 37 27.47 18.74 -0.24
N GLU A 38 26.27 18.29 -0.64
CA GLU A 38 25.45 17.38 0.17
C GLU A 38 24.65 16.40 -0.70
N PHE A 39 24.39 15.21 -0.15
CA PHE A 39 23.42 14.29 -0.74
C PHE A 39 22.00 14.80 -0.47
N ARG A 40 21.15 14.73 -1.49
CA ARG A 40 19.72 15.03 -1.38
C ARG A 40 18.93 13.84 -1.89
N GLY A 41 17.98 13.37 -1.09
CA GLY A 41 17.13 12.24 -1.46
C GLY A 41 16.00 12.67 -2.38
N PHE A 42 15.71 11.80 -3.34
CA PHE A 42 14.59 11.93 -4.27
C PHE A 42 13.95 10.56 -4.43
N TRP A 43 12.64 10.56 -4.64
CA TRP A 43 11.91 9.35 -5.00
C TRP A 43 11.31 9.49 -6.39
N VAL A 44 11.35 8.40 -7.15
CA VAL A 44 10.62 8.22 -8.41
C VAL A 44 9.68 7.07 -8.21
N ARG A 45 8.39 7.27 -8.51
CA ARG A 45 7.36 6.23 -8.41
C ARG A 45 6.66 6.10 -9.75
N TRP A 46 6.41 4.87 -10.16
CA TRP A 46 5.56 4.54 -11.30
C TRP A 46 4.43 3.64 -10.80
N GLN A 47 3.19 4.10 -10.94
CA GLN A 47 2.00 3.37 -10.52
C GLN A 47 0.93 3.48 -11.61
N GLY A 48 0.55 2.33 -12.18
CA GLY A 48 -0.32 2.29 -13.35
C GLY A 48 0.27 3.10 -14.51
N PRO A 49 -0.49 4.03 -15.12
CA PRO A 49 0.04 4.90 -16.17
C PRO A 49 0.85 6.11 -15.66
N THR A 50 0.95 6.31 -14.35
CA THR A 50 1.45 7.58 -13.79
C THR A 50 2.88 7.46 -13.27
N ILE A 51 3.74 8.38 -13.68
CA ILE A 51 5.09 8.60 -13.15
C ILE A 51 5.04 9.85 -12.28
N THR A 52 5.55 9.74 -11.05
CA THR A 52 5.69 10.85 -10.12
C THR A 52 7.12 10.94 -9.58
N VAL A 53 7.58 12.16 -9.32
CA VAL A 53 8.90 12.46 -8.78
C VAL A 53 8.75 13.44 -7.62
N GLY A 54 9.40 13.13 -6.50
CA GLY A 54 9.38 13.99 -5.31
C GLY A 54 10.70 13.97 -4.56
N ARG A 55 10.76 14.76 -3.50
CA ARG A 55 11.92 14.85 -2.60
C ARG A 55 11.74 13.95 -1.40
N GLU A 56 12.83 13.42 -0.89
CA GLU A 56 12.83 12.69 0.38
C GLU A 56 12.21 13.54 1.50
N GLY A 57 11.35 12.93 2.31
CA GLY A 57 10.57 13.62 3.35
C GLY A 57 9.35 14.41 2.84
N GLU A 58 9.24 14.67 1.54
CA GLU A 58 8.08 15.34 0.95
C GLU A 58 7.09 14.33 0.33
N ILE A 59 5.82 14.42 0.72
CA ILE A 59 4.72 13.58 0.19
C ILE A 59 4.24 14.04 -1.19
N PRO A 60 3.99 15.35 -1.45
CA PRO A 60 3.55 15.75 -2.79
C PRO A 60 4.70 15.63 -3.79
N PRO A 61 4.47 15.01 -4.97
CA PRO A 61 5.45 15.06 -6.04
C PRO A 61 5.59 16.49 -6.54
N PHE A 62 6.83 16.90 -6.86
CA PHE A 62 7.05 18.14 -7.61
C PHE A 62 6.86 17.94 -9.12
N LEU A 63 6.80 16.70 -9.60
CA LEU A 63 6.64 16.39 -11.03
C LEU A 63 5.77 15.15 -11.20
N SER A 64 4.78 15.22 -12.09
CA SER A 64 3.84 14.13 -12.36
C SER A 64 3.48 14.08 -13.84
N TYR A 65 3.33 12.87 -14.39
CA TYR A 65 2.83 12.64 -15.73
C TYR A 65 2.03 11.34 -15.77
N THR A 66 0.81 11.39 -16.32
CA THR A 66 -0.03 10.21 -16.55
C THR A 66 -0.06 9.92 -18.04
N ASP A 67 0.44 8.76 -18.42
CA ASP A 67 0.35 8.27 -19.79
C ASP A 67 -1.02 7.63 -20.07
N HIS A 68 -1.39 7.46 -21.34
CA HIS A 68 -2.59 6.68 -21.68
C HIS A 68 -2.26 5.19 -21.89
N GLU A 69 -0.97 4.84 -21.92
CA GLU A 69 -0.46 3.47 -22.02
C GLU A 69 -0.07 2.91 -20.64
N VAL A 70 -0.26 1.60 -20.44
CA VAL A 70 0.19 0.91 -19.23
C VAL A 70 1.72 0.90 -19.18
N LEU A 71 2.29 1.38 -18.07
CA LEU A 71 3.74 1.40 -17.88
C LEU A 71 4.23 0.04 -17.38
N ASN A 72 5.08 -0.62 -18.16
CA ASN A 72 5.85 -1.78 -17.71
C ASN A 72 7.35 -1.42 -17.65
N ILE A 73 7.79 -0.90 -16.51
CA ILE A 73 9.19 -0.51 -16.29
C ILE A 73 9.96 -1.72 -15.75
N GLN A 74 10.88 -2.25 -16.56
CA GLN A 74 11.68 -3.44 -16.22
C GLN A 74 13.11 -3.11 -15.79
N TYR A 75 13.61 -1.95 -16.23
CA TYR A 75 15.00 -1.54 -16.02
C TYR A 75 15.07 -0.07 -15.66
N ILE A 76 16.00 0.26 -14.77
CA ILE A 76 16.37 1.63 -14.45
C ILE A 76 17.85 1.83 -14.78
N GLY A 77 18.18 3.04 -15.23
CA GLY A 77 19.56 3.48 -15.42
C GLY A 77 19.68 4.90 -14.92
N VAL A 78 20.83 5.21 -14.31
CA VAL A 78 21.15 6.57 -13.87
C VAL A 78 22.39 7.04 -14.61
N CYS A 79 22.41 8.32 -14.97
CA CYS A 79 23.57 8.98 -15.55
C CYS A 79 23.53 10.47 -15.20
N THR A 80 24.67 11.14 -15.33
CA THR A 80 24.72 12.60 -15.23
C THR A 80 24.26 13.23 -16.54
N GLY A 81 23.75 14.46 -16.43
CA GLY A 81 23.50 15.31 -17.60
C GLY A 81 24.81 15.70 -18.31
N TRP A 82 24.69 16.19 -19.54
CA TRP A 82 25.85 16.65 -20.32
C TRP A 82 26.62 17.74 -19.56
N GLY A 83 27.94 17.54 -19.44
CA GLY A 83 28.84 18.48 -18.74
C GLY A 83 28.80 18.41 -17.21
N ALA A 84 28.00 17.52 -16.62
CA ALA A 84 27.94 17.34 -15.17
C ALA A 84 28.64 16.05 -14.71
N THR A 85 29.25 16.13 -13.54
CA THR A 85 29.70 14.97 -12.76
C THR A 85 28.80 14.83 -11.52
N GLY A 86 28.75 13.63 -10.93
CA GLY A 86 27.88 13.40 -9.78
C GLY A 86 28.09 12.02 -9.19
N SER A 87 27.72 11.90 -7.92
CA SER A 87 27.73 10.65 -7.15
C SER A 87 26.29 10.28 -6.80
N TRP A 88 25.98 8.99 -6.86
CA TRP A 88 24.64 8.47 -6.59
C TRP A 88 24.71 7.43 -5.48
N GLN A 89 23.79 7.52 -4.53
CA GLN A 89 23.46 6.42 -3.64
C GLN A 89 22.09 5.91 -4.08
N ILE A 90 22.07 4.71 -4.66
CA ILE A 90 20.82 4.05 -5.05
C ILE A 90 20.46 3.11 -3.92
N GLU A 91 19.46 3.50 -3.16
CA GLU A 91 18.88 2.61 -2.17
C GLU A 91 18.06 1.55 -2.91
N PRO A 92 18.17 0.26 -2.54
CA PRO A 92 17.21 -0.72 -2.99
C PRO A 92 15.80 -0.20 -2.64
N PRO A 93 14.76 -0.54 -3.42
CA PRO A 93 13.40 -0.17 -3.07
C PRO A 93 13.16 -0.57 -1.62
N GLN A 94 13.02 0.40 -0.72
CA GLN A 94 12.88 0.12 0.68
C GLN A 94 11.57 -0.65 0.85
N ALA A 95 11.65 -1.96 1.09
CA ALA A 95 10.60 -2.65 1.80
C ALA A 95 10.49 -1.89 3.13
N ARG A 96 9.41 -1.12 3.28
CA ARG A 96 9.17 -0.17 4.38
C ARG A 96 9.92 -0.52 5.67
N GLY A 97 10.95 0.27 5.99
CA GLY A 97 11.53 0.47 7.32
C GLY A 97 12.13 -0.74 8.04
N GLY A 98 13.44 -0.93 7.93
CA GLY A 98 14.21 -1.76 8.85
C GLY A 98 15.01 -0.91 9.85
N PHE A 99 14.92 -1.24 11.14
CA PHE A 99 16.02 -1.12 12.10
C PHE A 99 16.37 -2.53 12.65
N PRO A 100 17.59 -2.76 13.17
CA PRO A 100 18.32 -3.97 12.81
C PRO A 100 18.22 -5.14 13.80
N SER A 101 18.43 -6.32 13.20
CA SER A 101 19.16 -7.50 13.71
C SER A 101 18.34 -8.67 14.24
N GLY A 102 18.45 -9.79 13.50
CA GLY A 102 18.36 -11.13 14.06
C GLY A 102 17.61 -12.15 13.21
N GLY A 103 18.31 -12.86 12.31
CA GLY A 103 17.99 -14.27 12.01
C GLY A 103 17.39 -14.60 10.63
N ASN A 104 18.26 -15.11 9.75
CA ASN A 104 18.08 -16.14 8.72
C ASN A 104 16.70 -16.47 8.10
N ALA A 105 16.64 -16.20 6.79
CA ALA A 105 16.42 -17.15 5.68
C ALA A 105 15.08 -17.90 5.54
N GLY A 106 14.42 -17.64 4.40
CA GLY A 106 13.86 -18.69 3.54
C GLY A 106 12.37 -18.57 3.24
N GLY A 107 12.02 -18.26 1.98
CA GLY A 107 10.64 -18.40 1.50
C GLY A 107 10.37 -17.60 0.23
N PHE A 108 10.58 -18.22 -0.93
CA PHE A 108 10.25 -17.67 -2.24
C PHE A 108 8.72 -17.57 -2.39
N ALA A 109 8.17 -16.35 -2.41
CA ALA A 109 6.81 -16.11 -2.87
C ALA A 109 6.82 -15.93 -4.41
N ALA A 110 5.90 -16.63 -5.07
CA ALA A 110 5.71 -16.63 -6.53
C ALA A 110 5.34 -15.23 -7.08
N PRO A 111 5.62 -14.95 -8.37
CA PRO A 111 5.36 -13.64 -8.96
C PRO A 111 3.87 -13.47 -9.29
N GLY A 112 3.15 -12.68 -8.49
CA GLY A 112 1.76 -12.37 -8.74
C GLY A 112 1.26 -11.21 -7.89
N GLN A 113 1.10 -10.05 -8.54
CA GLN A 113 0.33 -8.87 -8.10
C GLN A 113 0.88 -8.05 -6.94
N ILE A 114 1.54 -6.95 -7.30
CA ILE A 114 1.96 -5.89 -6.38
C ILE A 114 0.74 -5.01 -6.11
N SER A 115 -0.02 -5.30 -5.06
CA SER A 115 -1.05 -4.39 -4.57
C SER A 115 -0.38 -3.11 -4.07
N THR A 116 -0.96 -1.96 -4.38
CA THR A 116 -0.37 -0.63 -4.07
C THR A 116 -0.94 -0.04 -2.79
N ALA A 117 -1.40 -0.92 -1.89
CA ALA A 117 -2.05 -0.55 -0.65
C ALA A 117 -1.09 0.15 0.33
N CYS A 118 -1.48 1.33 0.81
CA CYS A 118 -0.73 2.08 1.81
C CYS A 118 -1.16 1.63 3.20
N TRP A 119 -0.34 0.82 3.87
CA TRP A 119 -0.59 0.33 5.23
C TRP A 119 0.12 1.19 6.27
N THR A 120 -0.57 2.08 6.97
CA THR A 120 0.07 3.03 7.89
C THR A 120 0.08 2.46 9.31
N PRO A 121 1.24 2.29 9.96
CA PRO A 121 1.29 1.86 11.36
C PRO A 121 0.51 2.80 12.26
N ALA A 122 -0.23 2.23 13.21
CA ALA A 122 -1.00 2.94 14.21
C ALA A 122 -1.16 2.07 15.45
N SER A 123 -1.60 2.68 16.54
CA SER A 123 -1.85 1.97 17.78
C SER A 123 -2.93 2.61 18.63
N SER A 124 -3.45 1.87 19.61
CA SER A 124 -4.30 2.39 20.68
C SER A 124 -5.50 3.23 20.19
N GLY A 125 -6.18 2.77 19.15
CA GLY A 125 -7.36 3.44 18.58
C GLY A 125 -7.07 4.58 17.61
N GLN A 126 -5.79 4.89 17.37
CA GLN A 126 -5.40 5.92 16.41
C GLN A 126 -5.82 5.54 15.00
N VAL A 127 -6.41 6.51 14.31
CA VAL A 127 -6.80 6.43 12.90
C VAL A 127 -5.94 7.44 12.12
N PRO A 128 -5.04 6.97 11.24
CA PRO A 128 -4.26 7.87 10.38
C PRO A 128 -5.15 8.68 9.43
N PRO A 129 -4.70 9.88 9.00
CA PRO A 129 -5.39 10.63 7.96
C PRO A 129 -5.59 9.80 6.69
N ARG A 130 -6.75 9.95 6.04
CA ARG A 130 -7.12 9.24 4.80
C ARG A 130 -7.20 7.71 4.95
N ALA A 131 -7.46 7.23 6.17
CA ALA A 131 -7.84 5.84 6.40
C ALA A 131 -9.07 5.45 5.58
N PHE A 132 -9.02 4.27 4.98
CA PHE A 132 -10.10 3.72 4.17
C PHE A 132 -11.19 3.16 5.09
N ALA A 133 -12.36 3.80 5.10
CA ALA A 133 -13.54 3.29 5.78
C ALA A 133 -14.14 2.15 4.95
N GLY A 134 -14.05 0.92 5.45
CA GLY A 134 -14.57 -0.27 4.78
C GLY A 134 -16.01 -0.59 5.15
N GLY A 135 -16.51 -0.01 6.24
CA GLY A 135 -17.86 -0.17 6.71
C GLY A 135 -18.26 0.86 7.77
N GLU A 136 -19.34 0.57 8.49
CA GLU A 136 -19.94 1.46 9.49
C GLU A 136 -20.63 0.62 10.57
N ASP A 137 -20.47 1.01 11.83
CA ASP A 137 -21.11 0.40 12.99
C ASP A 137 -21.68 1.53 13.87
N ASN A 138 -22.99 1.55 14.05
CA ASN A 138 -23.70 2.55 14.87
C ASN A 138 -23.36 4.03 14.53
N GLY A 139 -23.14 4.33 13.25
CA GLY A 139 -22.78 5.67 12.78
C GLY A 139 -21.29 6.02 12.93
N GLU A 140 -20.47 5.09 13.43
CA GLU A 140 -19.02 5.22 13.45
C GLU A 140 -18.38 4.46 12.27
N PRO A 141 -17.39 5.06 11.58
CA PRO A 141 -16.67 4.37 10.53
C PRO A 141 -15.89 3.15 11.05
N VAL A 142 -15.99 2.04 10.32
CA VAL A 142 -15.16 0.86 10.53
C VAL A 142 -14.01 0.90 9.53
N TYR A 143 -12.78 1.02 10.04
CA TYR A 143 -11.56 1.07 9.24
C TYR A 143 -10.96 -0.32 9.06
N ILE A 144 -10.32 -0.52 7.91
CA ILE A 144 -9.60 -1.76 7.59
C ILE A 144 -8.22 -1.69 8.24
N VAL A 145 -7.88 -2.74 8.98
CA VAL A 145 -6.55 -2.91 9.54
C VAL A 145 -5.99 -4.28 9.20
N ARG A 146 -4.69 -4.45 9.41
CA ARG A 146 -4.05 -5.75 9.55
C ARG A 146 -3.14 -5.74 10.77
N ALA A 147 -3.04 -6.85 11.46
CA ALA A 147 -2.23 -6.96 12.67
C ALA A 147 -1.54 -8.33 12.75
N GLN A 148 -0.34 -8.36 13.34
CA GLN A 148 0.36 -9.61 13.60
C GLN A 148 -0.30 -10.32 14.80
N PHE A 149 -0.78 -11.55 14.61
CA PHE A 149 -1.46 -12.30 15.66
C PHE A 149 -1.28 -13.81 15.45
N ASN A 150 -0.82 -14.52 16.47
CA ASN A 150 -0.59 -15.98 16.46
C ASN A 150 0.12 -16.53 15.21
N GLY A 151 1.16 -15.82 14.73
CA GLY A 151 1.96 -16.24 13.58
C GLY A 151 1.42 -15.81 12.22
N GLY A 152 0.18 -15.31 12.15
CA GLY A 152 -0.41 -14.72 10.95
C GLY A 152 -0.33 -13.18 10.94
N LEU A 153 -0.43 -12.61 9.74
CA LEU A 153 -0.76 -11.19 9.53
C LEU A 153 -2.23 -11.13 9.14
N ILE A 154 -3.11 -10.74 10.06
CA ILE A 154 -4.55 -10.98 9.95
C ILE A 154 -5.28 -9.66 9.66
N PRO A 155 -6.06 -9.58 8.56
CA PRO A 155 -6.98 -8.47 8.32
C PRO A 155 -8.09 -8.40 9.36
N GLY A 156 -8.47 -7.20 9.76
CA GLY A 156 -9.47 -6.98 10.81
C GLY A 156 -10.10 -5.60 10.73
N LYS A 157 -10.73 -5.20 11.84
CA LYS A 157 -11.49 -3.96 11.96
C LYS A 157 -10.90 -3.02 13.01
N LEU A 158 -11.12 -1.72 12.83
CA LEU A 158 -10.87 -0.69 13.82
C LEU A 158 -12.07 0.26 13.89
N VAL A 159 -12.59 0.46 15.10
CA VAL A 159 -13.54 1.52 15.45
C VAL A 159 -12.84 2.42 16.44
N SER A 160 -12.71 3.72 16.12
CA SER A 160 -11.83 4.62 16.87
C SER A 160 -12.21 4.74 18.35
N SER A 161 -13.51 4.75 18.66
CA SER A 161 -14.02 4.87 20.02
C SER A 161 -13.69 3.67 20.92
N HIS A 162 -13.37 2.50 20.36
CA HIS A 162 -13.04 1.29 21.13
C HIS A 162 -11.61 1.31 21.69
N GLY A 163 -10.73 2.15 21.15
CA GLY A 163 -9.34 2.29 21.63
C GLY A 163 -8.39 1.15 21.21
N CYS A 164 -8.84 0.18 20.43
CA CYS A 164 -8.03 -0.91 19.88
C CYS A 164 -8.59 -1.41 18.53
N SER A 165 -7.79 -2.23 17.84
CA SER A 165 -8.25 -2.99 16.67
C SER A 165 -8.68 -4.40 17.08
N TYR A 166 -9.42 -5.07 16.19
CA TYR A 166 -9.85 -6.45 16.39
C TYR A 166 -9.56 -7.33 15.17
N VAL A 167 -9.06 -8.54 15.42
CA VAL A 167 -8.85 -9.58 14.40
C VAL A 167 -9.62 -10.86 14.76
N ALA A 168 -10.16 -11.51 13.73
CA ALA A 168 -10.84 -12.80 13.88
C ALA A 168 -9.81 -13.93 13.85
N TRP A 169 -9.70 -14.69 14.93
CA TRP A 169 -8.82 -15.87 14.99
C TRP A 169 -9.25 -16.85 16.08
N GLY A 170 -9.22 -18.15 15.76
CA GLY A 170 -9.43 -19.22 16.72
C GLY A 170 -10.84 -19.25 17.33
N GLY A 171 -11.86 -18.83 16.57
CA GLY A 171 -13.24 -18.73 17.05
C GLY A 171 -13.54 -17.49 17.90
N GLN A 172 -12.59 -16.56 18.04
CA GLN A 172 -12.71 -15.38 18.92
C GLN A 172 -12.43 -14.06 18.19
N GLU A 173 -13.00 -12.99 18.72
CA GLU A 173 -12.62 -11.60 18.41
C GLU A 173 -11.47 -11.19 19.33
N ASN A 174 -10.29 -10.96 18.76
CA ASN A 174 -9.08 -10.69 19.53
C ASN A 174 -8.70 -9.22 19.43
N SER A 175 -8.60 -8.55 20.57
CA SER A 175 -8.12 -7.15 20.66
C SER A 175 -6.62 -7.07 20.41
N VAL A 176 -6.20 -6.18 19.51
CA VAL A 176 -4.79 -5.93 19.17
C VAL A 176 -4.53 -4.43 19.17
N ASN A 177 -3.50 -4.01 19.92
CA ASN A 177 -3.17 -2.59 20.14
C ASN A 177 -2.20 -2.02 19.10
N GLU A 178 -1.43 -2.86 18.41
CA GLU A 178 -0.49 -2.47 17.36
C GLU A 178 -0.93 -3.06 16.03
N TYR A 179 -1.11 -2.21 15.04
CA TYR A 179 -1.70 -2.60 13.76
C TYR A 179 -1.27 -1.64 12.65
N GLU A 180 -1.58 -2.00 11.41
CA GLU A 180 -1.48 -1.09 10.27
C GLU A 180 -2.88 -0.83 9.72
N VAL A 181 -3.19 0.44 9.42
CA VAL A 181 -4.47 0.86 8.84
C VAL A 181 -4.31 1.03 7.33
N LEU A 182 -5.27 0.54 6.55
CA LEU A 182 -5.28 0.78 5.12
C LEU A 182 -5.64 2.26 4.85
N CYS A 183 -4.77 2.96 4.14
CA CYS A 183 -4.93 4.35 3.75
C CYS A 183 -4.89 4.48 2.23
N ASP A 184 -5.49 5.55 1.70
CA ASP A 184 -5.27 6.00 0.32
C ASP A 184 -5.55 4.96 -0.76
N PHE A 185 -6.49 4.07 -0.47
CA PHE A 185 -6.77 2.95 -1.34
C PHE A 185 -7.97 3.28 -2.24
N PRO A 186 -7.81 3.32 -3.57
CA PRO A 186 -8.92 3.55 -4.50
C PRO A 186 -9.70 2.25 -4.77
N GLY A 187 -10.02 1.51 -3.72
CA GLY A 187 -10.62 0.18 -3.81
C GLY A 187 -12.09 0.18 -4.17
N GLN A 188 -12.55 -0.94 -4.73
CA GLN A 188 -13.96 -1.22 -4.97
C GLN A 188 -14.37 -2.51 -4.25
N TRP A 189 -15.65 -2.63 -3.92
CA TRP A 189 -16.20 -3.83 -3.30
C TRP A 189 -16.94 -4.66 -4.34
N VAL A 190 -16.65 -5.96 -4.39
CA VAL A 190 -17.24 -6.90 -5.33
C VAL A 190 -17.90 -8.03 -4.55
N ALA A 191 -19.17 -8.32 -4.85
CA ALA A 191 -19.87 -9.46 -4.26
C ALA A 191 -19.16 -10.76 -4.64
N CYS A 192 -18.94 -11.62 -3.65
CA CYS A 192 -18.19 -12.85 -3.76
C CYS A 192 -18.81 -13.93 -2.85
N SER A 193 -18.55 -15.19 -3.15
CA SER A 193 -18.96 -16.29 -2.29
C SER A 193 -17.99 -17.47 -2.37
N GLY A 194 -17.93 -18.24 -1.29
CA GLY A 194 -17.02 -19.39 -1.21
C GLY A 194 -15.54 -18.96 -1.27
N GLY A 195 -14.72 -19.77 -1.93
CA GLY A 195 -13.29 -19.51 -2.17
C GLY A 195 -12.98 -18.85 -3.50
N ASN A 196 -13.97 -18.30 -4.22
CA ASN A 196 -13.79 -17.76 -5.57
C ASN A 196 -13.21 -16.35 -5.57
N ILE A 197 -11.94 -16.21 -5.24
CA ILE A 197 -11.28 -14.91 -5.10
C ILE A 197 -11.05 -14.26 -6.47
N PRO A 198 -11.56 -13.03 -6.72
CA PRO A 198 -11.24 -12.28 -7.92
C PRO A 198 -9.72 -12.09 -8.06
N PRO A 199 -9.15 -12.18 -9.28
CA PRO A 199 -7.72 -12.00 -9.47
C PRO A 199 -7.21 -10.69 -8.89
N ASN A 200 -7.98 -9.61 -8.93
CA ASN A 200 -7.55 -8.29 -8.45
C ASN A 200 -7.93 -8.00 -6.98
N ALA A 201 -8.24 -9.02 -6.19
CA ALA A 201 -8.50 -8.86 -4.76
C ALA A 201 -7.26 -8.37 -4.00
N LEU A 202 -7.46 -7.49 -3.03
CA LEU A 202 -6.39 -6.97 -2.18
C LEU A 202 -5.91 -8.06 -1.22
N THR A 203 -4.74 -8.63 -1.49
CA THR A 203 -4.01 -9.41 -0.48
C THR A 203 -3.58 -8.49 0.66
N ALA A 204 -4.11 -8.73 1.85
CA ALA A 204 -3.94 -7.88 3.03
C ALA A 204 -3.21 -8.56 4.18
N GLY A 205 -2.89 -9.84 4.04
CA GLY A 205 -2.22 -10.60 5.08
C GLY A 205 -1.95 -12.04 4.67
N GLN A 206 -1.59 -12.86 5.65
CA GLN A 206 -1.37 -14.29 5.50
C GLN A 206 -1.70 -15.03 6.80
N SER A 207 -2.18 -16.27 6.69
CA SER A 207 -2.39 -17.16 7.84
C SER A 207 -1.05 -17.61 8.44
N GLU A 208 -1.12 -18.29 9.58
CA GLU A 208 0.01 -18.96 10.23
C GLU A 208 0.74 -19.98 9.32
N ASP A 209 0.01 -20.58 8.36
CA ASP A 209 0.55 -21.53 7.39
C ASP A 209 1.00 -20.85 6.09
N GLY A 210 0.94 -19.52 6.01
CA GLY A 210 1.34 -18.73 4.85
C GLY A 210 0.27 -18.64 3.75
N GLU A 211 -0.98 -19.04 4.01
CA GLU A 211 -2.08 -18.85 3.06
C GLU A 211 -2.40 -17.35 2.91
N PRO A 212 -2.47 -16.78 1.70
CA PRO A 212 -2.88 -15.40 1.50
C PRO A 212 -4.27 -15.11 2.07
N LEU A 213 -4.38 -14.02 2.82
CA LEU A 213 -5.65 -13.52 3.36
C LEU A 213 -6.04 -12.21 2.67
N TYR A 214 -7.34 -12.07 2.42
CA TYR A 214 -7.92 -10.89 1.73
C TYR A 214 -8.86 -10.14 2.66
N VAL A 215 -9.22 -8.91 2.28
CA VAL A 215 -10.21 -8.13 3.02
C VAL A 215 -11.61 -8.43 2.48
N GLY A 216 -12.47 -8.91 3.36
CA GLY A 216 -13.89 -9.04 3.10
C GLY A 216 -14.71 -8.12 4.01
N ARG A 217 -15.97 -7.89 3.65
CA ARG A 217 -16.96 -7.28 4.53
C ARG A 217 -18.31 -7.95 4.39
N VAL A 218 -19.10 -7.87 5.46
CA VAL A 218 -20.47 -8.39 5.52
C VAL A 218 -21.36 -7.43 6.31
N VAL A 219 -22.66 -7.45 6.01
CA VAL A 219 -23.67 -6.83 6.87
C VAL A 219 -24.06 -7.84 7.94
N HIS A 220 -23.89 -7.49 9.21
CA HIS A 220 -24.28 -8.33 10.35
C HIS A 220 -24.83 -7.44 11.48
N ASP A 221 -26.01 -7.80 12.00
CA ASP A 221 -26.70 -7.07 13.08
C ASP A 221 -26.83 -5.55 12.85
N GLY A 222 -27.02 -5.14 11.59
CA GLY A 222 -27.17 -3.74 11.20
C GLY A 222 -25.86 -2.98 11.00
N ALA A 223 -24.72 -3.59 11.30
CA ALA A 223 -23.39 -3.05 11.03
C ALA A 223 -22.82 -3.61 9.71
N LEU A 224 -22.04 -2.80 9.00
CA LEU A 224 -21.22 -3.24 7.88
C LEU A 224 -19.79 -3.42 8.40
N VAL A 225 -19.34 -4.67 8.52
CA VAL A 225 -18.11 -5.03 9.26
C VAL A 225 -17.10 -5.70 8.34
N VAL A 226 -15.85 -5.26 8.43
CA VAL A 226 -14.72 -5.83 7.68
C VAL A 226 -14.03 -6.95 8.46
N GLY A 227 -13.39 -7.88 7.74
CA GLY A 227 -12.67 -9.00 8.31
C GLY A 227 -11.74 -9.69 7.30
N LYS A 228 -11.36 -10.93 7.60
CA LYS A 228 -10.47 -11.74 6.75
C LYS A 228 -11.28 -12.66 5.84
N VAL A 229 -10.92 -12.76 4.58
CA VAL A 229 -11.36 -13.84 3.70
C VAL A 229 -10.25 -14.88 3.64
N GLN A 230 -10.61 -16.13 3.94
CA GLN A 230 -9.69 -17.26 3.87
C GLN A 230 -10.13 -18.21 2.76
N PRO A 231 -9.44 -18.22 1.60
CA PRO A 231 -9.89 -18.94 0.40
C PRO A 231 -10.11 -20.44 0.62
N SER A 232 -9.20 -21.11 1.34
CA SER A 232 -9.25 -22.54 1.64
C SER A 232 -10.47 -22.93 2.48
N HIS A 233 -10.93 -22.03 3.34
CA HIS A 233 -12.13 -22.20 4.16
C HIS A 233 -13.41 -21.77 3.42
N GLY A 234 -13.28 -20.99 2.35
CA GLY A 234 -14.38 -20.53 1.52
C GLY A 234 -15.33 -19.55 2.23
N VAL A 235 -14.83 -18.78 3.20
CA VAL A 235 -15.64 -17.85 4.00
C VAL A 235 -14.90 -16.55 4.29
N CYS A 236 -15.68 -15.50 4.57
CA CYS A 236 -15.23 -14.32 5.27
C CYS A 236 -15.48 -14.49 6.78
N TYR A 237 -14.46 -14.26 7.58
CA TYR A 237 -14.53 -14.19 9.04
C TYR A 237 -14.51 -12.75 9.50
N ILE A 238 -15.51 -12.32 10.27
CA ILE A 238 -15.48 -11.03 10.96
C ILE A 238 -15.26 -11.21 12.47
N PRO A 239 -14.49 -10.32 13.11
CA PRO A 239 -14.51 -10.17 14.56
C PRO A 239 -15.77 -9.41 14.95
N TYR A 240 -16.67 -10.00 15.73
CA TYR A 240 -17.90 -9.32 16.18
C TYR A 240 -18.48 -9.94 17.46
N GLY A 241 -18.72 -9.10 18.47
CA GLY A 241 -19.40 -9.49 19.70
C GLY A 241 -18.61 -10.49 20.55
N GLY A 242 -17.27 -10.44 20.52
CA GLY A 242 -16.39 -11.40 21.20
C GLY A 242 -16.07 -12.66 20.39
N GLU A 243 -16.71 -12.86 19.23
CA GLU A 243 -16.59 -14.09 18.44
C GLU A 243 -15.96 -13.84 17.06
N GLU A 244 -15.34 -14.88 16.50
CA GLU A 244 -15.06 -14.98 15.06
C GLU A 244 -16.29 -15.60 14.38
N LYS A 245 -17.00 -14.81 13.57
CA LYS A 245 -18.21 -15.25 12.85
C LYS A 245 -17.90 -15.47 11.39
N SER A 246 -18.33 -16.60 10.83
CA SER A 246 -18.06 -17.00 9.43
C SER A 246 -19.25 -16.77 8.51
N PHE A 247 -18.98 -16.30 7.30
CA PHE A 247 -19.97 -15.97 6.29
C PHE A 247 -19.52 -16.47 4.90
N PRO A 248 -20.32 -17.33 4.23
CA PRO A 248 -19.99 -17.84 2.90
C PRO A 248 -20.27 -16.84 1.78
N GLU A 249 -21.09 -15.82 2.04
CA GLU A 249 -21.41 -14.72 1.13
C GLU A 249 -20.89 -13.42 1.73
N TYR A 250 -20.14 -12.66 0.93
CA TYR A 250 -19.44 -11.46 1.38
C TYR A 250 -19.14 -10.53 0.21
N GLU A 251 -18.74 -9.30 0.50
CA GLU A 251 -18.06 -8.46 -0.49
C GLU A 251 -16.55 -8.52 -0.25
N ILE A 252 -15.75 -8.59 -1.32
CA ILE A 252 -14.29 -8.59 -1.26
C ILE A 252 -13.75 -7.28 -1.82
N LEU A 253 -12.71 -6.75 -1.18
CA LEU A 253 -12.05 -5.53 -1.60
C LEU A 253 -11.08 -5.82 -2.76
N VAL A 254 -11.25 -5.12 -3.88
CA VAL A 254 -10.43 -5.26 -5.09
C VAL A 254 -9.78 -3.94 -5.50
N GLN A 255 -8.72 -4.03 -6.31
CA GLN A 255 -8.02 -2.90 -6.94
C GLN A 255 -8.09 -2.94 -8.46
#